data_AF-A0A250IS11-F1
#
_entry.id   AF-A0A250IS11-F1
#
_cell.length_a   1.000
_cell.length_b   1.000
_cell.length_c   1.000
_cell.angle_alpha   90.00
_cell.angle_beta   90.00
_cell.angle_gamma   90.00
#
_symmetry.space_group_name_H-M   'P 1'
#
loop_
_entity.id
_entity.type
_entity.pdbx_description
1 polymer ?
#
loop_
_entity_poly.entity_id
_entity_poly.type
_entity_poly.pdbx_seq_one_letter_code
_entity_poly.pdbx_strand_id
1 'polypeptide(L)'
;MSPIPSTVSLAAALAITGCVHTPCPREAASDCVQARVVEDSSQDAPRAVLTRFLDGVEAGDWSLAWSLLSEPLRTRYTPERLREDFEREPLAAERLRRARLVVRGPVRMTDTGAEFPLGEERAVRLERESGEYRVAAIE
;
A
#
# COMPACT_ATOMS: atom_id res chain seq x y z
N MET A 1 -24.89 4.49 52.82
CA MET A 1 -24.10 3.44 53.50
C MET A 1 -24.12 2.22 52.61
N SER A 2 -23.01 1.94 51.93
CA SER A 2 -22.87 0.81 51.01
C SER A 2 -22.55 -0.48 51.78
N PRO A 3 -23.04 -1.65 51.33
CA PRO A 3 -22.70 -2.92 51.93
C PRO A 3 -21.38 -3.49 51.37
N ILE A 4 -20.59 -4.08 52.27
CA ILE A 4 -19.51 -5.04 52.00
C ILE A 4 -20.15 -6.43 51.96
N PRO A 5 -19.63 -7.42 51.20
CA PRO A 5 -18.99 -8.54 51.93
C PRO A 5 -17.87 -9.33 51.19
N SER A 6 -16.99 -9.88 52.04
CA SER A 6 -16.30 -11.20 51.98
C SER A 6 -15.21 -11.43 50.91
N THR A 7 -13.91 -11.44 51.24
CA THR A 7 -13.08 -12.46 51.96
C THR A 7 -13.20 -13.91 51.45
N VAL A 8 -12.12 -14.44 50.85
CA VAL A 8 -11.52 -15.75 51.19
C VAL A 8 -10.00 -15.69 50.96
N SER A 9 -9.24 -16.00 52.00
CA SER A 9 -7.79 -16.26 52.02
C SER A 9 -7.44 -17.61 51.38
N LEU A 10 -6.24 -17.75 50.81
CA LEU A 10 -5.34 -18.84 51.23
C LEU A 10 -3.88 -18.55 50.81
N ALA A 11 -2.99 -18.67 51.78
CA ALA A 11 -1.54 -18.60 51.63
C ALA A 11 -0.97 -19.95 51.13
N ALA A 12 0.17 -19.92 50.44
CA ALA A 12 1.14 -21.00 50.49
C ALA A 12 2.54 -20.46 50.16
N ALA A 13 3.47 -20.73 51.07
CA ALA A 13 4.87 -20.32 51.08
C ALA A 13 5.78 -21.36 50.40
N LEU A 14 7.11 -21.09 50.47
CA LEU A 14 8.29 -21.95 50.20
C LEU A 14 8.79 -21.93 48.74
N ALA A 15 10.09 -21.94 48.41
CA ALA A 15 11.35 -21.85 49.14
C ALA A 15 12.48 -21.60 48.11
N ILE A 16 13.56 -20.96 48.58
CA ILE A 16 14.99 -21.16 48.28
C ILE A 16 15.34 -22.08 47.09
N THR A 17 16.23 -21.61 46.20
CA THR A 17 17.53 -22.23 45.79
C THR A 17 17.90 -21.78 44.38
N GLY A 18 19.03 -21.10 44.23
CA GLY A 18 19.57 -20.72 42.92
C GLY A 18 20.11 -21.92 42.14
N CYS A 19 20.09 -21.81 40.81
CA CYS A 19 21.03 -22.46 39.89
C CYS A 19 20.88 -21.82 38.49
N VAL A 20 21.98 -21.26 37.99
CA VAL A 20 22.57 -21.50 36.66
C VAL A 20 21.65 -21.50 35.42
N HIS A 21 21.95 -20.54 34.53
CA HIS A 21 21.89 -20.63 33.06
C HIS A 21 20.57 -21.11 32.44
N THR A 22 19.68 -20.18 32.12
CA THR A 22 18.62 -20.40 31.12
C THR A 22 19.16 -20.16 29.71
N PRO A 23 19.20 -21.17 28.83
CA PRO A 23 19.27 -20.91 27.40
C PRO A 23 18.00 -20.15 26.97
N CYS A 24 18.16 -19.13 26.13
CA CYS A 24 17.05 -18.37 25.55
C CYS A 24 15.95 -19.31 25.04
N PRO A 25 14.66 -19.05 25.35
CA PRO A 25 13.58 -19.79 24.74
C PRO A 25 13.59 -19.51 23.23
N ARG A 26 13.83 -20.55 22.43
CA ARG A 26 13.73 -20.59 20.97
C ARG A 26 12.25 -20.61 20.54
N GLU A 27 11.45 -19.71 21.09
CA GLU A 27 10.01 -19.56 20.81
C GLU A 27 9.62 -18.08 20.65
N ALA A 28 10.54 -17.26 20.13
CA ALA A 28 10.25 -15.89 19.68
C ALA A 28 10.64 -15.66 18.21
N ALA A 29 10.71 -16.72 17.40
CA ALA A 29 11.09 -16.64 15.98
C ALA A 29 9.90 -16.60 15.01
N SER A 30 8.68 -16.95 15.44
CA SER A 30 7.51 -16.94 14.55
C SER A 30 6.87 -15.56 14.36
N ASP A 31 7.10 -14.62 15.29
CA ASP A 31 6.43 -13.32 15.26
C ASP A 31 7.12 -12.31 14.32
N CYS A 32 8.45 -12.38 14.18
CA CYS A 32 9.18 -11.51 13.26
C CYS A 32 8.96 -11.81 11.77
N VAL A 33 8.45 -13.00 11.43
CA VAL A 33 8.17 -13.38 10.03
C VAL A 33 6.80 -12.88 9.57
N GLN A 34 5.83 -12.70 10.47
CA GLN A 34 4.49 -12.27 10.10
C GLN A 34 4.40 -10.77 9.77
N ALA A 35 5.27 -9.93 10.33
CA ALA A 35 5.27 -8.50 10.04
C ALA A 35 5.64 -8.17 8.58
N ARG A 36 6.50 -8.97 7.93
CA ARG A 36 6.93 -8.70 6.54
C ARG A 36 5.91 -9.11 5.48
N VAL A 37 5.07 -10.12 5.76
CA VAL A 37 4.09 -10.63 4.79
C VAL A 37 2.90 -9.68 4.62
N VAL A 38 2.51 -8.97 5.68
CA VAL A 38 1.39 -8.02 5.62
C VAL A 38 1.76 -6.74 4.87
N GLU A 39 2.98 -6.22 5.09
CA GLU A 39 3.43 -4.97 4.48
C GLU A 39 3.63 -5.10 2.96
N ASP A 40 4.16 -6.24 2.49
CA ASP A 40 4.34 -6.57 1.07
C ASP A 40 2.97 -6.68 0.36
N SER A 41 2.01 -7.37 0.99
CA SER A 41 0.66 -7.55 0.43
C SER A 41 -0.14 -6.25 0.26
N SER A 42 0.14 -5.23 1.08
CA SER A 42 -0.54 -3.93 1.00
C SER A 42 -0.11 -3.09 -0.21
N GLN A 43 1.12 -3.30 -0.69
CA GLN A 43 1.71 -2.57 -1.82
C GLN A 43 1.42 -3.24 -3.18
N ASP A 44 1.00 -4.50 -3.17
CA ASP A 44 0.66 -5.24 -4.39
C ASP A 44 -0.55 -4.64 -5.12
N ALA A 45 -1.59 -4.25 -4.39
CA ALA A 45 -2.80 -3.68 -4.97
C ALA A 45 -2.54 -2.39 -5.77
N PRO A 46 -1.90 -1.33 -5.22
CA PRO A 46 -1.60 -0.13 -5.99
C PRO A 46 -0.64 -0.42 -7.15
N ARG A 47 0.32 -1.34 -6.97
CA ARG A 47 1.25 -1.76 -8.03
C ARG A 47 0.55 -2.44 -9.19
N ALA A 48 -0.40 -3.32 -8.89
CA ALA A 48 -1.21 -4.01 -9.89
C ALA A 48 -2.05 -3.01 -10.69
N VAL A 49 -2.66 -2.03 -10.02
CA VAL A 49 -3.44 -0.97 -10.68
C VAL A 49 -2.57 -0.12 -11.59
N LEU A 50 -1.42 0.38 -11.11
CA LEU A 50 -0.50 1.17 -11.94
C LEU A 50 0.03 0.37 -13.13
N THR A 51 0.41 -0.90 -12.91
CA THR A 51 0.85 -1.79 -13.99
C THR A 51 -0.23 -1.95 -15.04
N ARG A 52 -1.48 -2.25 -14.63
CA ARG A 52 -2.60 -2.43 -15.53
C ARG A 52 -2.95 -1.16 -16.32
N PHE A 53 -2.84 0.00 -15.68
CA PHE A 53 -3.02 1.28 -16.36
C PHE A 53 -1.97 1.45 -17.47
N LEU A 54 -0.69 1.25 -17.15
CA LEU A 54 0.41 1.39 -18.11
C LEU A 54 0.27 0.39 -19.27
N ASP A 55 -0.09 -0.86 -18.97
CA ASP A 55 -0.34 -1.89 -19.99
C ASP A 55 -1.53 -1.52 -20.89
N GLY A 56 -2.61 -0.96 -20.32
CA GLY A 56 -3.76 -0.48 -21.08
C GLY A 56 -3.39 0.65 -22.04
N VAL A 57 -2.59 1.62 -21.58
CA VAL A 57 -2.11 2.72 -22.45
C VAL A 57 -1.18 2.19 -23.55
N GLU A 58 -0.24 1.31 -23.23
CA GLU A 58 0.68 0.71 -24.22
C GLU A 58 -0.05 -0.15 -25.26
N ALA A 59 -1.12 -0.84 -24.87
CA ALA A 59 -1.97 -1.62 -25.77
C ALA A 59 -2.95 -0.78 -26.58
N GLY A 60 -3.09 0.53 -26.29
CA GLY A 60 -4.13 1.39 -26.87
C GLY A 60 -5.54 1.08 -26.39
N ASP A 61 -5.68 0.38 -25.26
CA ASP A 61 -6.97 0.14 -24.58
C ASP A 61 -7.32 1.34 -23.70
N TRP A 62 -7.75 2.42 -24.36
CA TRP A 62 -8.09 3.69 -23.72
C TRP A 62 -9.30 3.59 -22.80
N SER A 63 -10.23 2.66 -23.08
CA SER A 63 -11.37 2.39 -22.21
C SER A 63 -10.92 1.79 -20.88
N LEU A 64 -10.00 0.81 -20.92
CA LEU A 64 -9.39 0.26 -19.71
C LEU A 64 -8.59 1.32 -18.96
N ALA A 65 -7.67 2.02 -19.64
CA ALA A 65 -6.84 3.04 -19.02
C ALA A 65 -7.69 4.13 -18.33
N TRP A 66 -8.73 4.61 -19.01
CA TRP A 66 -9.70 5.56 -18.46
C TRP A 66 -10.42 5.01 -17.23
N SER A 67 -10.87 3.74 -17.26
CA SER A 67 -11.59 3.14 -16.13
C SER A 67 -10.77 3.06 -14.83
N LEU A 68 -9.44 3.05 -14.94
CA LEU A 68 -8.50 2.99 -13.82
C LEU A 68 -8.14 4.37 -13.27
N LEU A 69 -8.57 5.46 -13.92
CA LEU A 69 -8.38 6.82 -13.42
C LEU A 69 -9.28 7.11 -12.22
N SER A 70 -8.85 8.04 -11.37
CA SER A 70 -9.67 8.54 -10.26
C SER A 70 -10.97 9.17 -10.77
N GLU A 71 -12.02 9.15 -9.95
CA GLU A 71 -13.32 9.73 -10.27
C GLU A 71 -13.22 11.19 -10.76
N PRO A 72 -12.41 12.08 -10.15
CA PRO A 72 -12.25 13.45 -10.65
C PRO A 72 -11.73 13.50 -12.09
N LEU A 73 -10.81 12.60 -12.46
CA LEU A 73 -10.28 12.52 -13.82
C LEU A 73 -11.30 11.89 -14.78
N ARG A 74 -11.96 10.80 -14.39
CA ARG A 74 -13.00 10.15 -15.20
C ARG A 74 -14.20 11.06 -15.48
N THR A 75 -14.50 11.99 -14.58
CA THR A 75 -15.56 12.99 -14.78
C THR A 75 -15.18 14.05 -15.80
N ARG A 76 -13.88 14.37 -15.93
CA ARG A 76 -13.36 15.40 -16.84
C ARG A 76 -13.00 14.88 -18.22
N TYR A 77 -12.66 13.60 -18.31
CA TYR A 77 -12.16 12.97 -19.52
C TYR A 77 -13.10 11.90 -20.05
N THR A 78 -13.08 11.70 -21.37
CA THR A 78 -13.55 10.47 -22.01
C THR A 78 -12.34 9.64 -22.45
N PRO A 79 -12.50 8.34 -22.74
CA PRO A 79 -11.42 7.53 -23.32
C PRO A 79 -10.79 8.17 -24.58
N GLU A 80 -11.60 8.78 -25.45
CA GLU A 80 -11.14 9.44 -26.67
C GLU A 80 -10.31 10.69 -26.36
N ARG A 81 -10.76 11.50 -25.40
CA ARG A 81 -10.00 12.67 -24.95
C ARG A 81 -8.68 12.29 -24.28
N LEU A 82 -8.68 11.22 -23.50
CA LEU A 82 -7.46 10.68 -22.90
C LEU A 82 -6.45 10.28 -23.99
N ARG A 83 -6.90 9.56 -25.03
CA ARG A 83 -6.07 9.22 -26.18
C ARG A 83 -5.52 10.46 -26.88
N GLU A 84 -6.39 11.42 -27.20
CA GLU A 84 -6.00 12.66 -27.90
C GLU A 84 -4.93 13.43 -27.12
N ASP A 85 -5.07 13.53 -25.80
CA ASP A 85 -4.09 14.19 -24.95
C ASP A 85 -2.74 13.45 -24.95
N PHE A 86 -2.76 12.11 -24.88
CA PHE A 86 -1.56 11.29 -24.98
C PHE A 86 -0.86 11.40 -26.33
N GLU A 87 -1.61 11.49 -27.43
CA GLU A 87 -1.07 11.65 -28.79
C GLU A 87 -0.50 13.06 -29.03
N ARG A 88 -1.10 14.09 -28.41
CA ARG A 88 -0.68 15.49 -28.57
C ARG A 88 0.49 15.90 -27.70
N GLU A 89 0.64 15.28 -26.54
CA GLU A 89 1.68 15.61 -25.56
C GLU A 89 3.01 14.92 -25.90
N PRO A 90 4.04 15.65 -26.35
CA PRO A 90 5.32 15.07 -26.76
C PRO A 90 6.02 14.29 -25.64
N LEU A 91 5.75 14.64 -24.38
CA LEU A 91 6.37 14.01 -23.22
C LEU A 91 5.57 12.84 -22.65
N ALA A 92 4.41 12.49 -23.23
CA ALA A 92 3.53 11.45 -22.69
C ALA A 92 4.25 10.09 -22.66
N ALA A 93 4.92 9.73 -23.75
CA ALA A 93 5.72 8.51 -23.83
C ALA A 93 6.85 8.47 -22.78
N GLU A 94 7.49 9.60 -22.51
CA GLU A 94 8.55 9.70 -21.51
C GLU A 94 8.00 9.62 -20.07
N ARG A 95 6.83 10.21 -19.81
CA ARG A 95 6.13 10.06 -18.52
C ARG A 95 5.77 8.60 -18.26
N LEU A 96 5.24 7.88 -19.26
CA LEU A 96 4.94 6.45 -19.14
C LEU A 96 6.19 5.60 -18.89
N ARG A 97 7.28 5.86 -19.62
CA ARG A 97 8.56 5.16 -19.40
C ARG A 97 9.05 5.35 -17.97
N ARG A 98 8.99 6.57 -17.45
CA ARG A 98 9.38 6.88 -16.07
C ARG A 98 8.46 6.18 -15.06
N ALA A 99 7.15 6.25 -15.25
CA ALA A 99 6.18 5.53 -14.40
C ALA A 99 6.46 4.01 -14.38
N ARG A 100 6.85 3.44 -15.52
CA ARG A 100 7.22 2.02 -15.64
C ARG A 100 8.50 1.67 -14.88
N LEU A 101 9.44 2.59 -14.72
CA LEU A 101 10.64 2.35 -13.91
C LEU A 101 10.30 2.32 -12.41
N VAL A 102 9.40 3.17 -11.96
CA VAL A 102 9.07 3.28 -10.53
C VAL A 102 8.02 2.30 -10.05
N VAL A 103 7.21 1.72 -10.95
CA VAL A 103 6.24 0.67 -10.57
C VAL A 103 6.90 -0.53 -9.90
N ARG A 104 8.20 -0.76 -10.17
CA ARG A 104 9.00 -1.81 -9.53
C ARG A 104 9.72 -1.35 -8.26
N GLY A 105 9.84 -0.04 -8.05
CA GLY A 105 10.60 0.58 -6.97
C GLY A 105 9.81 0.73 -5.66
N PRO A 106 10.25 1.63 -4.77
CA PRO A 106 9.59 1.86 -3.49
C PRO A 106 8.19 2.46 -3.69
N VAL A 107 7.26 2.05 -2.83
CA VAL A 107 5.91 2.63 -2.74
C VAL A 107 5.77 3.25 -1.36
N ARG A 108 5.28 4.48 -1.30
CA ARG A 108 4.90 5.12 -0.04
C ARG A 108 3.39 4.97 0.11
N MET A 109 2.97 4.20 1.10
CA MET A 109 1.56 4.12 1.47
C MET A 109 1.18 5.39 2.23
N THR A 110 0.03 5.98 1.91
CA THR A 110 -0.50 7.18 2.58
C THR A 110 -1.90 6.90 3.12
N ASP A 111 -2.43 7.79 3.94
CA ASP A 111 -3.80 7.67 4.46
C ASP A 111 -4.86 7.68 3.33
N THR A 112 -4.53 8.31 2.20
CA THR A 112 -5.43 8.49 1.05
C THR A 112 -5.17 7.52 -0.10
N GLY A 113 -4.06 6.77 -0.08
CA GLY A 113 -3.70 5.87 -1.18
C GLY A 113 -2.23 5.46 -1.18
N ALA A 114 -1.56 5.67 -2.32
CA ALA A 114 -0.17 5.27 -2.54
C ALA A 114 0.56 6.22 -3.49
N GLU A 115 1.84 6.43 -3.24
CA GLU A 115 2.72 7.24 -4.09
C GLU A 115 3.94 6.43 -4.55
N PHE A 116 4.27 6.54 -5.84
CA PHE A 116 5.48 5.97 -6.45
C PHE A 116 6.45 7.11 -6.78
N PRO A 117 7.50 7.34 -5.96
CA PRO A 117 8.38 8.50 -6.12
C PRO A 117 9.21 8.42 -7.41
N LEU A 118 9.24 9.52 -8.17
CA LEU A 118 10.08 9.75 -9.36
C LEU A 118 11.10 10.86 -9.09
N GLY A 119 12.13 10.52 -8.32
CA GLY A 119 13.09 11.49 -7.83
C GLY A 119 12.57 12.18 -6.56
N GLU A 120 13.03 13.41 -6.32
CA GLU A 120 12.80 14.10 -5.03
C GLU A 120 11.47 14.86 -4.96
N GLU A 121 10.98 15.40 -6.08
CA GLU A 121 9.85 16.35 -6.10
C GLU A 121 8.58 15.79 -6.77
N ARG A 122 8.66 14.55 -7.24
CA ARG A 122 7.79 14.01 -8.28
C ARG A 122 7.28 12.63 -7.85
N ALA A 123 5.98 12.36 -8.00
CA ALA A 123 5.41 11.04 -7.77
C ALA A 123 4.21 10.71 -8.68
N VAL A 124 4.11 9.45 -9.09
CA VAL A 124 2.83 8.88 -9.57
C VAL A 124 1.95 8.66 -8.36
N ARG A 125 0.74 9.23 -8.37
CA ARG A 125 -0.20 9.15 -7.25
C ARG A 125 -1.38 8.27 -7.58
N LEU A 126 -1.69 7.36 -6.67
CA LEU A 126 -2.91 6.57 -6.68
C LEU A 126 -3.73 6.95 -5.44
N GLU A 127 -5.02 7.15 -5.65
CA GLU A 127 -6.00 7.42 -4.60
C GLU A 127 -6.83 6.16 -4.34
N ARG A 128 -7.26 5.99 -3.09
CA ARG A 128 -8.14 4.89 -2.69
C ARG A 128 -9.59 5.36 -2.72
N GLU A 129 -10.36 4.83 -3.66
CA GLU A 129 -11.78 5.12 -3.87
C GLU A 129 -12.60 3.86 -3.58
N SER A 130 -13.54 3.94 -2.64
CA SER A 130 -14.42 2.80 -2.29
C SER A 130 -13.68 1.48 -2.02
N GLY A 131 -12.46 1.56 -1.49
CA GLY A 131 -11.61 0.41 -1.18
C GLY A 131 -10.67 -0.02 -2.31
N GLU A 132 -10.81 0.50 -3.51
CA GLU A 132 -9.95 0.20 -4.67
C GLU A 132 -8.97 1.34 -4.97
N TYR A 133 -7.83 1.04 -5.58
CA TYR A 133 -6.90 2.07 -6.04
C TYR A 133 -7.26 2.57 -7.43
N ARG A 134 -7.05 3.87 -7.66
CA ARG A 134 -7.24 4.57 -8.94
C ARG A 134 -6.10 5.55 -9.19
N VAL A 135 -5.70 5.70 -10.44
CA VAL A 135 -4.61 6.60 -10.84
C VAL A 135 -5.11 8.04 -10.82
N ALA A 136 -4.51 8.87 -9.97
CA ALA A 136 -4.86 10.28 -9.81
C ALA A 136 -3.84 11.22 -10.48
N ALA A 137 -2.58 10.80 -10.62
CA ALA A 137 -1.55 11.57 -11.34
C ALA A 137 -0.41 10.68 -11.82
N ILE A 138 0.22 11.06 -12.95
CA ILE A 138 1.42 10.43 -13.51
C ILE A 138 2.44 11.56 -13.79
N GLU A 139 2.97 12.12 -12.70
CA GLU A 139 3.79 13.35 -12.64
C GLU A 139 3.14 14.65 -13.10
#